data_AF-A0A239PRG2-F1
#
_entry.id   AF-A0A239PRG2-F1
#
_cell.length_a   1.000
_cell.length_b   1.000
_cell.length_c   1.000
_cell.angle_alpha   90.00
_cell.angle_beta   90.00
_cell.angle_gamma   90.00
#
_symmetry.space_group_name_H-M   'P 1'
#
loop_
_entity.id
_entity.type
_entity.pdbx_description
1 polymer ?
#
loop_
_entity_poly.entity_id
_entity_poly.type
_entity_poly.pdbx_seq_one_letter_code
_entity_poly.pdbx_strand_id
1 'polypeptide(L)'
;MADNVKPRVRVPKTAAKDEVVTIKTLISHQMESGQRKGKDGQIIPRSIINRFTVTFNGASVIDVQMEPAISTNPYFEFEARIPEAGEFVFTWYDDDGSVYEDKQSIALA
;
A
#
# COMPACT_ATOMS: atom_id res chain seq x y z
N MET A 1 -10.92 -14.15 5.52
CA MET A 1 -9.82 -13.42 6.19
C MET A 1 -8.63 -13.55 5.29
N ALA A 2 -7.95 -12.44 5.03
CA ALA A 2 -6.79 -12.46 4.15
C ALA A 2 -5.62 -13.18 4.86
N ASP A 3 -5.21 -14.34 4.33
CA ASP A 3 -4.10 -15.11 4.90
C ASP A 3 -2.77 -14.69 4.26
N ASN A 4 -1.70 -14.62 5.07
CA ASN A 4 -0.34 -14.28 4.63
C ASN A 4 -0.21 -12.90 3.94
N VAL A 5 -0.91 -11.89 4.46
CA VAL A 5 -0.74 -10.50 4.00
C VAL A 5 0.60 -9.96 4.48
N LYS A 6 1.48 -9.64 3.54
CA LYS A 6 2.85 -9.18 3.79
C LYS A 6 3.17 -7.99 2.88
N PRO A 7 3.38 -6.79 3.45
CA PRO A 7 3.91 -5.65 2.73
C PRO A 7 5.34 -5.88 2.24
N ARG A 8 5.66 -5.30 1.09
CA ARG A 8 6.99 -5.20 0.48
C ARG A 8 7.14 -3.79 -0.06
N VAL A 9 7.89 -2.98 0.67
CA VAL A 9 8.15 -1.59 0.28
C VAL A 9 9.60 -1.44 -0.18
N ARG A 10 9.80 -0.64 -1.21
CA ARG A 10 11.12 -0.20 -1.68
C ARG A 10 11.19 1.32 -1.65
N VAL A 11 11.98 1.82 -0.69
CA VAL A 11 12.39 3.23 -0.57
C VAL A 11 13.93 3.27 -0.63
N PRO A 12 14.55 4.26 -1.29
CA PRO A 12 15.98 4.49 -1.15
C PRO A 12 16.36 4.73 0.32
N LYS A 13 17.54 4.26 0.74
CA LYS A 13 18.01 4.48 2.12
C LYS A 13 18.49 5.90 2.37
N THR A 14 18.88 6.60 1.31
CA THR A 14 19.44 7.94 1.33
C THR A 14 18.90 8.74 0.15
N ALA A 15 18.74 10.05 0.32
CA ALA A 15 18.42 11.01 -0.75
C ALA A 15 19.12 12.35 -0.48
N ALA A 16 19.46 13.10 -1.52
CA ALA A 16 19.84 14.50 -1.36
C ALA A 16 18.63 15.33 -0.92
N LYS A 17 18.90 16.47 -0.26
CA LYS A 17 17.85 17.40 0.11
C LYS A 17 17.08 17.86 -1.13
N ASP A 18 15.75 17.80 -1.05
CA ASP A 18 14.80 18.12 -2.10
C ASP A 18 14.86 17.20 -3.35
N GLU A 19 15.56 16.07 -3.26
CA GLU A 19 15.55 15.03 -4.30
C GLU A 19 14.17 14.38 -4.39
N VAL A 20 13.76 14.05 -5.61
CA VAL A 20 12.55 13.27 -5.89
C VAL A 20 12.94 11.81 -6.01
N VAL A 21 12.40 10.97 -5.13
CA VAL A 21 12.65 9.54 -5.12
C VAL A 21 11.41 8.77 -5.56
N THR A 22 11.62 7.69 -6.31
CA THR A 22 10.56 6.75 -6.66
C THR A 22 10.36 5.75 -5.52
N ILE A 23 9.12 5.63 -5.05
CA ILE A 23 8.69 4.68 -4.04
C ILE A 23 7.84 3.62 -4.71
N LYS A 24 8.11 2.34 -4.39
CA LYS A 24 7.37 1.20 -4.93
C LYS A 24 6.85 0.36 -3.78
N THR A 25 5.57 0.02 -3.80
CA THR A 25 4.94 -0.82 -2.78
C THR A 25 4.23 -1.99 -3.41
N LEU A 26 4.25 -3.14 -2.73
CA LEU A 26 3.46 -4.31 -3.07
C LEU A 26 3.00 -4.97 -1.78
N ILE A 27 1.74 -5.37 -1.70
CA ILE A 27 1.21 -6.12 -0.55
C ILE A 27 0.55 -7.41 -1.05
N SER A 28 0.85 -8.56 -0.45
CA SER A 28 0.19 -9.81 -0.83
C SER A 28 -1.27 -9.81 -0.38
N HIS A 29 -2.19 -9.84 -1.33
CA HIS A 29 -3.63 -9.83 -1.04
C HIS A 29 -4.42 -10.37 -2.23
N GLN A 30 -5.46 -11.18 -1.99
CA GLN A 30 -6.23 -11.81 -3.08
C GLN A 30 -7.03 -10.80 -3.91
N MET A 31 -7.51 -9.71 -3.28
CA MET A 31 -8.39 -8.70 -3.89
C MET A 31 -9.62 -9.35 -4.52
N GLU A 32 -10.39 -10.11 -3.73
CA GLU A 32 -11.60 -10.76 -4.22
C GLU A 32 -12.63 -9.69 -4.60
N SER A 33 -12.93 -9.59 -5.90
CA SER A 33 -13.59 -8.42 -6.47
C SER A 33 -15.10 -8.37 -6.24
N GLY A 34 -15.70 -9.47 -5.77
CA GLY A 34 -17.15 -9.60 -5.71
C GLY A 34 -17.79 -10.02 -7.03
N GLN A 35 -17.01 -10.30 -8.08
CA GLN A 35 -17.53 -10.67 -9.42
C GLN A 35 -17.35 -12.16 -9.74
N ARG A 36 -16.47 -12.85 -9.01
CA ARG A 36 -16.18 -14.27 -9.25
C ARG A 36 -17.30 -15.16 -8.71
N LYS A 37 -17.62 -16.23 -9.46
CA LYS A 37 -18.54 -17.27 -9.00
C LYS A 37 -17.78 -18.45 -8.41
N GLY A 38 -18.31 -19.00 -7.32
CA GLY A 38 -17.86 -20.23 -6.69
C GLY A 38 -18.24 -21.47 -7.50
N LYS A 39 -17.80 -22.64 -7.02
CA LYS A 39 -18.14 -23.94 -7.64
C LYS A 39 -19.63 -24.26 -7.58
N ASP A 40 -20.32 -23.70 -6.60
CA ASP A 40 -21.76 -23.76 -6.40
C ASP A 40 -22.53 -22.74 -7.25
N GLY A 41 -21.84 -21.92 -8.06
CA GLY A 41 -22.42 -20.89 -8.90
C GLY A 41 -22.78 -19.58 -8.18
N GLN A 42 -22.60 -19.51 -6.86
CA GLN A 42 -22.86 -18.31 -6.06
C GLN A 42 -21.75 -17.27 -6.25
N ILE A 43 -22.10 -15.98 -6.17
CA ILE A 43 -21.11 -14.91 -6.19
C ILE A 43 -20.33 -14.93 -4.88
N ILE A 44 -19.01 -14.84 -5.00
CA ILE A 44 -18.13 -14.76 -3.84
C ILE A 44 -18.11 -13.30 -3.38
N PRO A 45 -18.38 -13.01 -2.09
CA PRO A 45 -18.39 -11.65 -1.59
C PRO A 45 -17.05 -10.93 -1.81
N ARG A 46 -17.14 -9.62 -2.03
CA ARG A 46 -15.97 -8.73 -2.09
C ARG A 46 -15.16 -8.81 -0.80
N SER A 47 -13.84 -8.86 -0.93
CA SER A 47 -12.88 -8.68 0.15
C SER A 47 -11.61 -8.09 -0.47
N ILE A 48 -11.42 -6.79 -0.31
CA ILE A 48 -10.27 -6.06 -0.86
C ILE A 48 -9.62 -5.19 0.21
N ILE A 49 -8.36 -4.82 -0.05
CA ILE A 49 -7.79 -3.62 0.54
C ILE A 49 -8.48 -2.42 -0.11
N ASN A 50 -9.17 -1.63 0.70
CA ASN A 50 -10.05 -0.54 0.26
C ASN A 50 -9.41 0.85 0.38
N ARG A 51 -8.31 0.98 1.13
CA ARG A 51 -7.57 2.23 1.23
C ARG A 51 -6.08 1.97 1.46
N PHE A 52 -5.26 2.80 0.85
CA PHE A 52 -3.81 2.83 1.05
C PHE A 52 -3.35 4.26 1.30
N THR A 53 -2.63 4.49 2.40
CA THR A 53 -2.10 5.80 2.76
C THR A 53 -0.59 5.73 2.98
N VAL A 54 0.07 6.84 2.71
CA VAL A 54 1.49 7.02 3.03
C VAL A 54 1.68 8.36 3.69
N THR A 55 2.38 8.37 4.81
CA THR A 55 2.82 9.61 5.48
C THR A 55 4.33 9.66 5.55
N PHE A 56 4.88 10.87 5.56
CA PHE A 56 6.30 11.16 5.76
C PHE A 56 6.43 12.17 6.89
N ASN A 57 7.11 11.80 7.99
CA ASN A 57 7.19 12.62 9.22
C ASN A 57 5.82 13.14 9.70
N GLY A 58 4.76 12.33 9.53
CA GLY A 58 3.38 12.67 9.88
C GLY A 58 2.61 13.51 8.85
N ALA A 59 3.27 14.01 7.79
CA ALA A 59 2.60 14.70 6.69
C ALA A 59 2.10 13.69 5.64
N SER A 60 0.88 13.87 5.12
CA SER A 60 0.32 13.00 4.09
C SER A 60 1.07 13.16 2.76
N VAL A 61 1.50 12.04 2.19
CA VAL A 61 2.14 11.97 0.87
C VAL A 61 1.10 11.58 -0.18
N ILE A 62 0.40 10.47 0.05
CA ILE A 62 -0.71 10.00 -0.78
C ILE A 62 -1.79 9.35 0.07
N ASP A 63 -3.03 9.44 -0.43
CA ASP A 63 -4.20 8.76 0.11
C ASP A 63 -5.02 8.24 -1.06
N VAL A 64 -5.10 6.91 -1.16
CA VAL A 64 -5.69 6.22 -2.31
C VAL A 64 -6.89 5.41 -1.81
N GLN A 65 -8.07 5.77 -2.29
CA GLN A 65 -9.24 4.90 -2.20
C GLN A 65 -9.16 3.84 -3.29
N MET A 66 -9.29 2.58 -2.89
CA MET A 66 -9.16 1.43 -3.78
C MET A 66 -10.52 0.78 -3.99
N GLU A 67 -10.77 0.35 -5.23
CA GLU A 67 -11.99 -0.34 -5.62
C GLU A 67 -11.66 -1.70 -6.24
N PRO A 68 -12.64 -2.61 -6.41
CA PRO A 68 -12.44 -4.01 -6.80
C PRO A 68 -11.72 -4.27 -8.13
N ALA A 69 -11.50 -3.23 -8.93
CA ALA A 69 -10.77 -3.33 -10.20
C ALA A 69 -9.24 -3.33 -10.00
N ILE A 70 -8.73 -3.04 -8.79
CA ILE A 70 -7.31 -3.18 -8.49
C ILE A 70 -6.93 -4.67 -8.49
N SER A 71 -5.83 -4.98 -9.17
CA SER A 71 -5.35 -6.35 -9.31
C SER A 71 -4.95 -6.97 -7.97
N THR A 72 -5.02 -8.30 -7.92
CA THR A 72 -4.39 -9.12 -6.87
C THR A 72 -2.94 -8.69 -6.63
N ASN A 73 -2.54 -8.71 -5.36
CA ASN A 73 -1.28 -8.14 -4.87
C ASN A 73 -1.10 -6.66 -5.24
N PRO A 74 -1.90 -5.75 -4.65
CA PRO A 74 -1.89 -4.34 -5.02
C PRO A 74 -0.49 -3.75 -5.04
N TYR A 75 -0.19 -3.07 -6.14
CA TYR A 75 1.09 -2.41 -6.41
C TYR A 75 0.87 -0.92 -6.65
N PHE A 76 1.67 -0.09 -5.99
CA PHE A 76 1.71 1.35 -6.25
C PHE A 76 3.13 1.81 -6.48
N GLU A 77 3.28 2.67 -7.49
CA GLU A 77 4.51 3.41 -7.78
C GLU A 77 4.18 4.89 -7.83
N PHE A 78 4.91 5.69 -7.05
CA PHE A 78 4.73 7.13 -7.00
C PHE A 78 6.05 7.80 -6.62
N GLU A 79 6.10 9.10 -6.81
CA GLU A 79 7.27 9.92 -6.49
C GLU A 79 7.01 10.75 -5.24
N ALA A 80 8.03 10.90 -4.40
CA ALA A 80 8.00 11.77 -3.23
C ALA A 80 9.27 12.64 -3.21
N ARG A 81 9.11 13.92 -2.89
CA ARG A 81 10.23 14.84 -2.64
C ARG A 81 10.69 14.68 -1.19
N ILE A 82 12.00 14.60 -0.96
CA ILE A 82 12.60 14.38 0.37
C ILE A 82 13.22 15.69 0.89
N PRO A 83 12.49 16.50 1.67
CA PRO A 83 13.03 17.76 2.20
C PRO A 83 14.00 17.57 3.38
N GLU A 84 13.89 16.44 4.09
CA GLU A 84 14.64 16.13 5.31
C GLU A 84 14.75 14.62 5.54
N ALA A 85 15.58 14.20 6.50
CA ALA A 85 15.61 12.81 6.94
C ALA A 85 14.34 12.48 7.71
N GLY A 86 13.86 11.24 7.61
CA GLY A 86 12.57 10.90 8.19
C GLY A 86 12.15 9.46 8.02
N GLU A 87 10.90 9.21 8.37
CA GLU A 87 10.25 7.91 8.25
C GLU A 87 9.01 8.02 7.38
N PHE A 88 8.91 7.12 6.41
CA PHE A 88 7.67 6.81 5.73
C PHE A 88 6.89 5.77 6.52
N VAL A 89 5.61 6.03 6.72
CA VAL A 89 4.65 5.06 7.27
C VAL A 89 3.63 4.75 6.18
N PHE A 90 3.55 3.47 5.82
CA PHE A 90 2.66 2.93 4.81
C PHE A 90 1.54 2.16 5.50
N THR A 91 0.28 2.46 5.18
CA THR A 91 -0.87 1.83 5.83
C THR A 91 -1.87 1.33 4.80
N TRP A 92 -2.25 0.06 4.90
CA TRP A 92 -3.30 -0.57 4.10
C TRP A 92 -4.48 -0.95 4.98
N TYR A 93 -5.69 -0.64 4.54
CA TYR A 93 -6.94 -0.92 5.25
C TYR A 93 -7.74 -1.96 4.46
N ASP A 94 -8.15 -3.04 5.14
CA ASP A 94 -8.92 -4.13 4.54
C ASP A 94 -10.42 -3.98 4.83
N ASP A 95 -11.25 -4.54 3.94
CA ASP A 95 -12.69 -4.68 4.13
C ASP A 95 -13.02 -5.54 5.37
N ASP A 96 -12.14 -6.46 5.77
CA ASP A 96 -12.33 -7.25 7.00
C ASP A 96 -12.00 -6.49 8.30
N GLY A 97 -11.58 -5.23 8.20
CA GLY A 97 -11.20 -4.37 9.33
C GLY A 97 -9.73 -4.49 9.75
N SER A 98 -8.96 -5.37 9.11
CA SER A 98 -7.52 -5.46 9.33
C SER A 98 -6.80 -4.20 8.85
N VAL A 99 -5.71 -3.87 9.55
CA VAL A 99 -4.81 -2.78 9.18
C VAL A 99 -3.40 -3.34 9.11
N TYR A 100 -2.73 -3.10 7.98
CA TYR A 100 -1.36 -3.52 7.73
C TYR A 100 -0.47 -2.29 7.66
N GLU A 101 0.67 -2.32 8.34
CA GLU A 101 1.61 -1.20 8.40
C GLU A 101 3.02 -1.66 8.02
N ASP A 102 3.75 -0.80 7.30
CA ASP A 102 5.20 -0.92 7.07
C ASP A 102 5.85 0.44 7.27
N LYS A 103 7.09 0.45 7.78
CA LYS A 103 7.86 1.66 8.09
C LYS A 103 9.20 1.61 7.40
N GLN A 104 9.56 2.67 6.70
CA GLN A 104 10.84 2.78 6.01
C GLN A 104 11.48 4.13 6.32
N SER A 105 12.67 4.10 6.91
CA SER A 105 13.46 5.29 7.18
C SER A 105 14.29 5.69 5.96
N ILE A 106 14.44 6.99 5.74
CA ILE A 106 15.32 7.58 4.73
C ILE A 106 16.19 8.65 5.39
N ALA A 107 17.49 8.61 5.13
CA ALA A 107 18.45 9.62 5.59
C ALA A 107 18.73 10.63 4.47
N LEU A 108 19.21 11.82 4.85
CA LEU A 108 19.87 12.69 3.87
C LEU A 108 21.29 12.19 3.62
N ALA A 109 21.73 12.26 2.36
CA ALA A 109 23.10 11.99 1.94
C ALA A 109 24.07 13.10 2.36
#